data_AF-A0A7M3P9A9-F1
#
_entry.id   AF-A0A7M3P9A9-F1
#
_cell.length_a   1.000
_cell.length_b   1.000
_cell.length_c   1.000
_cell.angle_alpha   90.00
_cell.angle_beta   90.00
_cell.angle_gamma   90.00
#
_symmetry.space_group_name_H-M   'P 1'
#
loop_
_entity.id
_entity.type
_entity.pdbx_description
1 polymer ?
#
loop_
_entity_poly.entity_id
_entity_poly.type
_entity_poly.pdbx_seq_one_letter_code
_entity_poly.pdbx_strand_id
1 'polypeptide(L)'
;MSKRSGSDNGCATVIVVFFFFGLIVQLFGVTLWILQYALPVAGLVLAILIAYQAWVGVRRSAEAHELAERNHAELQQIAMDTEYQLTAILSAWDNVNTTMGVGTIYKDVFASGEATPELIELRGELSRARKLNNRLREQRETMTNRELVEAISDADALWCSLTKTYQNARREL
;
A
#
# COMPACT_ATOMS: atom_id res chain seq x y z
N MET A 1 3.16 -91.27 47.95
CA MET A 1 1.75 -90.99 47.57
C MET A 1 1.40 -89.59 48.10
N SER A 2 1.74 -88.53 47.35
CA SER A 2 1.48 -87.13 47.73
C SER A 2 0.59 -86.48 46.68
N LYS A 3 -0.71 -86.40 46.98
CA LYS A 3 -1.63 -85.49 46.30
C LYS A 3 -2.36 -84.68 47.35
N ARG A 4 -1.72 -83.57 47.73
CA ARG A 4 -2.40 -82.37 48.23
C ARG A 4 -2.05 -81.26 47.25
N SER A 5 -2.74 -81.21 46.11
CA SER A 5 -2.78 -80.02 45.27
C SER A 5 -3.89 -79.13 45.82
N GLY A 6 -3.54 -78.41 46.89
CA GLY A 6 -4.40 -77.40 47.49
C GLY A 6 -4.63 -76.26 46.51
N SER A 7 -5.89 -76.07 46.14
CA SER A 7 -6.66 -74.82 46.18
C SER A 7 -5.99 -73.52 46.72
N ASP A 8 -4.77 -73.15 46.31
CA ASP A 8 -4.12 -71.89 46.75
C ASP A 8 -3.73 -70.94 45.59
N ASN A 9 -3.65 -71.43 44.35
CA ASN A 9 -3.30 -70.58 43.21
C ASN A 9 -4.49 -69.79 42.62
N GLY A 10 -5.73 -70.17 42.94
CA GLY A 10 -6.93 -69.50 42.44
C GLY A 10 -7.17 -68.15 43.11
N CYS A 11 -7.09 -68.08 44.44
CA CYS A 11 -7.28 -66.83 45.20
C CYS A 11 -6.16 -65.81 44.92
N ALA A 12 -4.91 -66.25 44.86
CA ALA A 12 -3.78 -65.36 44.54
C ALA A 12 -3.93 -64.73 43.15
N THR A 13 -4.35 -65.52 42.15
CA THR A 13 -4.57 -65.01 40.78
C THR A 13 -5.72 -64.00 40.74
N VAL A 14 -6.81 -64.24 41.47
CA VAL A 14 -7.94 -63.30 41.55
C VAL A 14 -7.53 -61.97 42.18
N ILE A 15 -6.77 -61.99 43.28
CA ILE A 15 -6.29 -60.76 43.95
C ILE A 15 -5.40 -59.92 43.01
N VAL A 16 -4.49 -60.56 42.28
CA VAL A 16 -3.61 -59.87 41.31
C VAL A 16 -4.43 -59.22 40.19
N VAL A 17 -5.44 -59.91 39.66
CA VAL A 17 -6.31 -59.37 38.60
C VAL A 17 -7.10 -58.16 39.11
N PHE A 18 -7.66 -58.20 40.32
CA PHE A 18 -8.37 -57.05 40.90
C PHE A 18 -7.46 -55.84 41.11
N PHE A 19 -6.22 -56.05 41.57
CA PHE A 19 -5.25 -54.96 41.70
C PHE A 19 -4.91 -54.32 40.35
N PHE A 20 -4.75 -55.15 39.31
CA PHE A 20 -4.47 -54.68 37.96
C PHE A 20 -5.63 -53.87 37.39
N PHE A 21 -6.87 -54.32 37.59
CA PHE A 21 -8.07 -53.57 37.23
C PHE A 21 -8.18 -52.25 38.00
N GLY A 22 -7.89 -52.26 39.30
CA GLY A 22 -7.85 -51.03 40.11
C GLY A 22 -6.85 -50.01 39.57
N LEU A 23 -5.66 -50.46 39.17
CA LEU A 23 -4.62 -49.60 38.59
C LEU A 23 -5.07 -49.00 37.24
N ILE A 24 -5.72 -49.81 36.39
CA ILE A 24 -6.29 -49.35 35.12
C ILE A 24 -7.37 -48.29 35.36
N VAL A 25 -8.30 -48.54 36.29
CA VAL A 25 -9.36 -47.58 36.65
C VAL A 25 -8.77 -46.28 37.20
N GLN A 26 -7.72 -46.37 38.02
CA GLN A 26 -7.01 -45.20 38.53
C GLN A 26 -6.36 -44.38 37.40
N LEU A 27 -5.73 -45.03 36.42
CA LEU A 27 -5.13 -44.39 35.25
C LEU A 27 -6.16 -43.61 34.44
N PHE A 28 -7.33 -44.20 34.17
CA PHE A 28 -8.42 -43.51 33.50
C PHE A 28 -8.96 -42.35 34.34
N GLY A 29 -9.09 -42.53 35.66
CA GLY A 29 -9.51 -41.46 36.57
C GLY A 29 -8.57 -40.25 36.53
N VAL A 30 -7.26 -40.46 36.65
CA VAL A 30 -6.25 -39.39 36.58
C VAL A 30 -6.25 -38.72 35.21
N THR A 31 -6.37 -39.51 34.14
CA THR A 31 -6.42 -39.00 32.76
C THR A 31 -7.63 -38.09 32.54
N LEU A 32 -8.82 -38.52 32.99
CA LEU A 32 -10.04 -37.71 32.90
C LEU A 32 -9.95 -36.46 33.78
N TRP A 33 -9.29 -36.54 34.93
CA TRP A 33 -9.07 -35.40 35.81
C TRP A 33 -8.18 -34.34 35.14
N ILE A 34 -7.08 -34.75 34.50
CA ILE A 34 -6.23 -33.84 33.72
C ILE A 34 -7.01 -33.26 32.54
N LEU A 35 -7.82 -34.07 31.85
CA LEU A 35 -8.62 -33.62 30.71
C LEU A 35 -9.67 -32.56 31.10
N GLN A 36 -10.28 -32.70 32.28
CA GLN A 36 -11.22 -31.73 32.87
C GLN A 36 -10.59 -30.34 33.02
N TYR A 37 -9.30 -30.25 33.35
CA TYR A 37 -8.58 -28.98 33.47
C TYR A 37 -7.95 -28.53 32.14
N ALA A 38 -7.53 -29.46 31.29
CA ALA A 38 -6.92 -29.14 30.01
C ALA A 38 -7.88 -28.43 29.06
N LEU A 39 -9.15 -28.86 29.01
CA LEU A 39 -10.18 -28.26 28.14
C LEU A 39 -10.46 -26.77 28.43
N PRO A 40 -10.76 -26.34 29.67
CA PRO A 40 -11.01 -24.92 29.96
C PRO A 40 -9.75 -24.06 29.80
N VAL A 41 -8.56 -24.60 30.13
CA VAL A 41 -7.29 -23.88 29.94
C VAL A 41 -7.00 -23.67 28.45
N ALA A 42 -7.17 -24.70 27.62
CA ALA A 42 -7.01 -24.57 26.17
C ALA A 42 -8.02 -23.57 25.58
N GLY A 43 -9.28 -23.59 26.04
CA GLY A 43 -10.29 -22.62 25.63
C GLY A 43 -9.94 -21.18 25.99
N LEU A 44 -9.43 -20.95 27.21
CA LEU A 44 -8.99 -19.64 27.65
C LEU A 44 -7.82 -19.11 26.80
N VAL A 45 -6.82 -19.97 26.54
CA VAL A 45 -5.67 -19.60 25.71
C VAL A 45 -6.12 -19.25 24.29
N LEU A 46 -7.01 -20.04 23.70
CA LEU A 46 -7.52 -19.78 22.35
C LEU A 46 -8.31 -18.46 22.29
N ALA A 47 -9.15 -18.17 23.29
CA ALA A 47 -9.89 -16.92 23.38
C ALA A 47 -8.95 -15.71 23.50
N ILE A 48 -7.89 -15.80 24.31
CA ILE A 48 -6.89 -14.74 24.46
C ILE A 48 -6.13 -14.54 23.14
N LEU A 49 -5.75 -15.61 22.44
CA LEU A 49 -5.06 -15.53 21.16
C LEU A 49 -5.90 -14.84 20.09
N ILE A 50 -7.19 -15.18 19.98
CA ILE A 50 -8.12 -14.55 19.03
C ILE A 50 -8.28 -13.07 19.37
N ALA A 51 -8.50 -12.73 20.64
CA ALA A 51 -8.62 -11.34 21.07
C ALA A 51 -7.34 -10.53 20.79
N TYR A 52 -6.16 -11.13 21.02
CA TYR A 52 -4.88 -10.51 20.73
C TYR A 52 -4.66 -10.31 19.23
N GLN A 53 -4.96 -11.30 18.39
CA GLN A 53 -4.86 -11.17 16.93
C GLN A 53 -5.82 -10.12 16.39
N ALA A 54 -7.04 -10.06 16.90
CA ALA A 54 -8.00 -9.02 16.53
C ALA A 54 -7.50 -7.63 16.91
N TRP A 55 -6.96 -7.47 18.13
CA TRP A 55 -6.40 -6.20 18.60
C TRP A 55 -5.19 -5.75 17.76
N VAL A 56 -4.25 -6.66 17.50
CA VAL A 56 -3.07 -6.38 16.68
C VAL A 56 -3.47 -6.09 15.23
N GLY A 57 -4.45 -6.78 14.69
CA GLY A 57 -5.00 -6.53 13.36
C GLY A 57 -5.58 -5.11 13.24
N VAL A 58 -6.43 -4.71 14.18
CA VAL A 58 -7.05 -3.37 14.22
C VAL A 58 -6.00 -2.27 14.41
N ARG A 59 -5.02 -2.49 15.28
CA ARG A 59 -3.95 -1.50 15.51
C ARG A 59 -3.08 -1.32 14.27
N ARG A 60 -2.68 -2.42 13.62
CA ARG A 60 -1.92 -2.37 12.37
C ARG A 60 -2.71 -1.73 11.23
N SER A 61 -4.02 -1.98 11.13
CA SER A 61 -4.85 -1.33 10.12
C SER A 61 -5.00 0.16 10.39
N ALA A 62 -5.19 0.58 11.65
CA ALA A 62 -5.27 1.99 12.02
C ALA A 62 -3.96 2.74 11.71
N GLU A 63 -2.81 2.16 12.08
CA GLU A 63 -1.48 2.71 11.77
C GLU A 63 -1.26 2.76 10.24
N ALA A 64 -1.67 1.73 9.49
CA ALA A 64 -1.57 1.72 8.03
C ALA A 64 -2.48 2.75 7.35
N HIS A 65 -3.70 2.98 7.87
CA HIS A 65 -4.61 4.02 7.36
C HIS A 65 -4.05 5.41 7.62
N GLU A 66 -3.51 5.67 8.82
CA GLU A 66 -2.91 6.96 9.13
C GLU A 66 -1.68 7.26 8.25
N LEU A 67 -0.81 6.26 8.02
CA LEU A 67 0.30 6.41 7.06
C LEU A 67 -0.20 6.63 5.62
N ALA A 68 -1.26 5.96 5.20
CA ALA A 68 -1.82 6.12 3.86
C ALA A 68 -2.44 7.52 3.65
N GLU A 69 -3.13 8.06 4.67
CA GLU A 69 -3.69 9.41 4.64
C GLU A 69 -2.60 10.48 4.62
N ARG A 70 -1.57 10.35 5.46
CA ARG A 70 -0.42 11.26 5.44
C ARG A 70 0.28 11.26 4.08
N ASN A 71 0.53 10.08 3.52
CA ASN A 71 1.11 9.96 2.17
C ASN A 71 0.21 10.59 1.10
N HIS A 72 -1.12 10.43 1.20
CA HIS A 72 -2.05 11.05 0.25
C HIS A 72 -2.01 12.57 0.34
N ALA A 73 -1.98 13.13 1.56
CA ALA A 73 -1.88 14.57 1.77
C ALA A 73 -0.55 15.14 1.22
N GLU A 74 0.56 14.45 1.44
CA GLU A 74 1.86 14.82 0.85
C GLU A 74 1.81 14.79 -0.69
N LEU A 75 1.22 13.74 -1.29
CA LEU A 75 1.04 13.66 -2.74
C LEU A 75 0.15 14.78 -3.28
N GLN A 76 -0.90 15.16 -2.56
CA GLN A 76 -1.74 16.30 -2.96
C GLN A 76 -0.96 17.62 -2.94
N GLN A 77 -0.10 17.81 -1.94
CA GLN A 77 0.75 19.00 -1.87
C GLN A 77 1.77 19.03 -3.02
N ILE A 78 2.43 17.90 -3.32
CA ILE A 78 3.36 17.82 -4.47
C ILE A 78 2.60 18.10 -5.77
N ALA A 79 1.39 17.54 -5.94
CA ALA A 79 0.56 17.84 -7.10
C ALA A 79 0.17 19.31 -7.21
N MET A 80 -0.04 20.03 -6.09
CA MET A 80 -0.22 21.49 -6.12
C MET A 80 1.05 22.19 -6.62
N ASP A 81 2.21 21.85 -6.08
CA ASP A 81 3.47 22.50 -6.46
C ASP A 81 3.79 22.25 -7.93
N THR A 82 3.56 21.04 -8.44
CA THR A 82 3.74 20.70 -9.85
C THR A 82 2.74 21.45 -10.76
N GLU A 83 1.47 21.58 -10.35
CA GLU A 83 0.46 22.40 -11.05
C GLU A 83 0.92 23.87 -11.14
N TYR A 84 1.41 24.45 -10.04
CA TYR A 84 1.94 25.81 -10.04
C TYR A 84 3.13 26.00 -10.99
N GLN A 85 4.09 25.07 -10.97
CA GLN A 85 5.25 25.12 -11.86
C GLN A 85 4.85 25.03 -13.34
N LEU A 86 3.91 24.14 -13.65
CA LEU A 86 3.40 23.96 -15.01
C LEU A 86 2.61 25.19 -15.48
N THR A 87 1.79 25.77 -14.60
CA THR A 87 1.10 27.05 -14.85
C THR A 87 2.09 28.19 -15.14
N ALA A 88 3.19 28.28 -14.39
CA ALA A 88 4.20 29.31 -14.58
C ALA A 88 4.89 29.22 -15.95
N ILE A 89 5.31 28.01 -16.37
CA ILE A 89 5.94 27.83 -17.69
C ILE A 89 4.95 28.03 -18.83
N LEU A 90 3.70 27.57 -18.69
CA LEU A 90 2.64 27.81 -19.67
C LEU A 90 2.38 29.32 -19.85
N SER A 91 2.36 30.09 -18.76
CA SER A 91 2.21 31.54 -18.81
C SER A 91 3.39 32.23 -19.51
N ALA A 92 4.61 31.75 -19.29
CA ALA A 92 5.79 32.27 -19.99
C ALA A 92 5.68 32.03 -21.51
N TRP A 93 5.19 30.87 -21.94
CA TRP A 93 4.95 30.57 -23.35
C TRP A 93 3.76 31.33 -23.94
N ASP A 94 2.69 31.55 -23.17
CA ASP A 94 1.58 32.39 -23.59
C ASP A 94 2.06 33.84 -23.86
N ASN A 95 3.01 34.34 -23.06
CA ASN A 95 3.65 35.63 -23.31
C ASN A 95 4.48 35.63 -24.61
N VAL A 96 5.25 34.57 -24.88
CA VAL A 96 5.96 34.43 -26.17
C VAL A 96 4.99 34.46 -27.34
N ASN A 97 3.85 33.79 -27.21
CA ASN A 97 2.82 33.77 -28.26
C ASN A 97 2.14 35.15 -28.44
N THR A 98 1.85 35.88 -27.36
CA THR A 98 1.25 37.23 -27.45
C THR A 98 2.24 38.26 -28.00
N THR A 99 3.54 38.10 -27.74
CA THR A 99 4.59 38.94 -28.32
C THR A 99 5.09 38.44 -29.68
N MET A 100 4.38 37.50 -30.33
CA MET A 100 4.74 36.94 -31.64
C MET A 100 6.21 36.46 -31.71
N GLY A 101 6.69 35.80 -30.67
CA GLY A 101 8.04 35.25 -30.62
C GLY A 101 9.15 36.28 -30.37
N VAL A 102 8.83 37.58 -30.18
CA VAL A 102 9.85 38.61 -29.92
C VAL A 102 10.66 38.26 -28.67
N GLY A 103 12.00 38.27 -28.82
CA GLY A 103 12.90 37.85 -27.75
C GLY A 103 13.04 36.34 -27.62
N THR A 104 12.74 35.58 -28.68
CA THR A 104 13.07 34.16 -28.86
C THR A 104 13.49 33.86 -30.30
N ILE A 105 14.05 32.67 -30.56
CA ILE A 105 14.34 32.16 -31.91
C ILE A 105 13.11 32.05 -32.82
N TYR A 106 11.91 32.02 -32.24
CA TYR A 106 10.67 31.85 -33.00
C TYR A 106 10.17 33.16 -33.64
N LYS A 107 10.82 34.31 -33.39
CA LYS A 107 10.37 35.61 -33.93
C LYS A 107 10.12 35.58 -35.44
N ASP A 108 11.07 35.04 -36.20
CA ASP A 108 10.97 35.02 -37.66
C ASP A 108 9.94 34.00 -38.16
N VAL A 109 9.76 32.91 -37.42
CA VAL A 109 8.74 31.87 -37.67
C VAL A 109 7.33 32.42 -37.41
N PHE A 110 7.13 33.19 -36.33
CA PHE A 110 5.86 33.85 -36.06
C PHE A 110 5.58 34.97 -37.08
N ALA A 111 6.61 35.66 -37.57
CA ALA A 111 6.49 36.69 -38.58
C ALA A 111 6.18 36.14 -39.99
N SER A 112 6.68 34.95 -40.33
CA SER A 112 6.40 34.32 -41.63
C SER A 112 4.98 33.76 -41.75
N GLY A 113 4.32 33.49 -40.61
CA GLY A 113 2.98 32.89 -40.58
C GLY A 113 2.94 31.42 -40.99
N GLU A 114 4.10 30.78 -41.16
CA GLU A 114 4.21 29.38 -41.54
C GLU A 114 4.21 28.45 -40.32
N ALA A 115 3.48 27.34 -40.43
CA ALA A 115 3.47 26.30 -39.40
C ALA A 115 4.70 25.40 -39.54
N THR A 116 5.83 25.78 -38.95
CA THR A 116 7.03 24.94 -38.94
C THR A 116 6.82 23.70 -38.08
N PRO A 117 7.49 22.57 -38.39
CA PRO A 117 7.36 21.32 -37.63
C PRO A 117 7.63 21.49 -36.13
N GLU A 118 8.66 22.27 -35.79
CA GLU A 118 9.06 22.55 -34.40
C GLU A 118 7.97 23.30 -33.62
N LEU A 119 7.29 24.26 -34.26
CA LEU A 119 6.22 25.03 -33.64
C LEU A 119 4.96 24.17 -33.44
N ILE A 120 4.69 23.23 -34.34
CA ILE A 120 3.60 22.26 -34.21
C ILE A 120 3.86 21.33 -33.03
N GLU A 121 5.08 20.80 -32.90
CA GLU A 121 5.47 19.94 -31.79
C GLU A 121 5.37 20.67 -30.45
N LEU A 122 5.91 21.89 -30.36
CA LEU A 122 5.80 22.75 -29.18
C LEU A 122 4.34 23.01 -28.81
N ARG A 123 3.47 23.32 -29.78
CA ARG A 123 2.03 23.53 -29.53
C ARG A 123 1.36 22.23 -29.04
N GLY A 124 1.79 21.08 -29.53
CA GLY A 124 1.37 19.77 -29.05
C GLY A 124 1.76 19.53 -27.59
N GLU A 125 3.00 19.83 -27.20
CA GLU A 125 3.47 19.79 -25.82
C GLU A 125 2.70 20.75 -24.90
N LEU A 126 2.52 22.01 -25.32
CA LEU A 126 1.76 23.01 -24.56
C LEU A 126 0.30 22.59 -24.36
N SER A 127 -0.32 21.99 -25.38
CA SER A 127 -1.69 21.45 -25.27
C SER A 127 -1.77 20.28 -24.29
N ARG A 128 -0.80 19.36 -24.34
CA ARG A 128 -0.69 18.25 -23.37
C ARG A 128 -0.49 18.76 -21.95
N ALA A 129 0.44 19.69 -21.77
CA ALA A 129 0.70 20.35 -20.48
C ALA A 129 -0.55 21.04 -19.94
N ARG A 130 -1.29 21.81 -20.76
CA ARG A 130 -2.51 22.48 -20.33
C ARG A 130 -3.62 21.50 -19.91
N LYS A 131 -3.79 20.39 -20.64
CA LYS A 131 -4.75 19.33 -20.25
C LYS A 131 -4.38 18.69 -18.91
N LEU A 132 -3.11 18.37 -18.72
CA LEU A 132 -2.62 17.75 -17.49
C LEU A 132 -2.71 18.71 -16.31
N ASN A 133 -2.40 19.98 -16.52
CA ASN A 133 -2.54 21.04 -15.53
C ASN A 133 -3.99 21.17 -15.05
N ASN A 134 -4.95 21.23 -15.99
CA ASN A 134 -6.37 21.28 -15.66
C ASN A 134 -6.82 20.00 -14.92
N ARG A 135 -6.32 18.83 -15.32
CA ARG A 135 -6.61 17.56 -14.64
C ARG A 135 -6.13 17.60 -13.18
N LEU A 136 -4.89 18.04 -12.94
CA LEU A 136 -4.34 18.19 -11.59
C LEU A 136 -5.11 19.23 -10.76
N ARG A 137 -5.61 20.30 -11.38
CA ARG A 137 -6.38 21.32 -10.69
C ARG A 137 -7.80 20.88 -10.35
N GLU A 138 -8.48 20.20 -11.26
CA GLU A 138 -9.92 19.88 -11.13
C GLU A 138 -10.17 18.51 -10.48
N GLN A 139 -9.27 17.54 -10.66
CA GLN A 139 -9.54 16.14 -10.31
C GLN A 139 -8.62 15.58 -9.23
N ARG A 140 -7.60 16.33 -8.77
CA ARG A 140 -6.62 15.84 -7.77
C ARG A 140 -7.26 15.22 -6.54
N GLU A 141 -8.33 15.80 -6.01
CA GLU A 141 -9.02 15.31 -4.81
C GLU A 141 -9.74 13.97 -5.02
N THR A 142 -10.05 13.64 -6.29
CA THR A 142 -10.75 12.40 -6.66
C THR A 142 -9.83 11.30 -7.18
N MET A 143 -8.55 11.63 -7.43
CA MET A 143 -7.56 10.71 -7.98
C MET A 143 -6.99 9.80 -6.89
N THR A 144 -6.75 8.54 -7.24
CA THR A 144 -6.04 7.60 -6.37
C THR A 144 -4.56 8.00 -6.25
N ASN A 145 -3.87 7.53 -5.20
CA ASN A 145 -2.42 7.77 -5.02
C ASN A 145 -1.61 7.41 -6.27
N ARG A 146 -1.97 6.31 -6.93
CA ARG A 146 -1.26 5.85 -8.14
C ARG A 146 -1.44 6.82 -9.30
N GLU A 147 -2.67 7.25 -9.55
CA GLU A 147 -2.98 8.22 -10.61
C GLU A 147 -2.35 9.58 -10.32
N LEU A 148 -2.29 10.00 -9.05
CA LEU A 148 -1.60 11.23 -8.65
C LEU A 148 -0.11 11.17 -8.95
N VAL A 149 0.56 10.09 -8.56
CA VAL A 149 2.00 9.91 -8.82
C VAL A 149 2.30 9.92 -10.32
N GLU A 150 1.49 9.23 -11.11
CA GLU A 150 1.64 9.20 -12.57
C GLU A 150 1.43 10.61 -13.18
N ALA A 151 0.38 11.31 -12.76
CA ALA A 151 0.11 12.67 -13.23
C ALA A 151 1.18 13.68 -12.81
N ILE A 152 1.73 13.57 -11.59
CA ILE A 152 2.87 14.38 -11.12
C ILE A 152 4.09 14.10 -11.99
N SER A 153 4.43 12.83 -12.22
CA SER A 153 5.58 12.43 -13.02
C SER A 153 5.49 12.94 -14.47
N ASP A 154 4.31 12.80 -15.09
CA ASP A 154 4.07 13.31 -16.45
C ASP A 154 4.16 14.84 -16.52
N ALA A 155 3.66 15.52 -15.49
CA ALA A 155 3.68 16.98 -15.42
C ALA A 155 5.10 17.53 -15.21
N ASP A 156 5.90 16.86 -14.39
CA ASP A 156 7.31 17.21 -14.18
C ASP A 156 8.14 17.00 -15.45
N ALA A 157 7.91 15.90 -16.18
CA ALA A 157 8.56 15.64 -17.46
C ALA A 157 8.23 16.72 -18.50
N LEU A 158 6.97 17.12 -18.62
CA LEU A 158 6.53 18.21 -19.50
C LEU A 158 7.07 19.57 -19.05
N TRP A 159 7.11 19.85 -17.75
CA TRP A 159 7.70 21.07 -17.22
C TRP A 159 9.19 21.16 -17.57
N CYS A 160 9.93 20.06 -17.41
CA CYS A 160 11.35 19.97 -17.77
C CYS A 160 11.57 20.20 -19.27
N SER A 161 10.78 19.55 -20.14
CA SER A 161 10.91 19.72 -21.60
C SER A 161 10.63 21.16 -22.01
N LEU A 162 9.50 21.72 -21.58
CA LEU A 162 9.07 23.08 -21.93
C LEU A 162 10.02 24.15 -21.39
N THR A 163 10.55 23.96 -20.18
CA THR A 163 11.52 24.89 -19.58
C THR A 163 12.83 24.87 -20.34
N LYS A 164 13.34 23.68 -20.70
CA LYS A 164 14.56 23.54 -21.50
C LYS A 164 14.39 24.21 -22.86
N THR A 165 13.28 23.94 -23.56
CA THR A 165 12.96 24.54 -24.85
C THR A 165 12.88 26.06 -24.73
N TYR A 166 12.22 26.58 -23.69
CA TYR A 166 12.10 28.02 -23.46
C TYR A 166 13.46 28.68 -23.22
N GLN A 167 14.31 28.06 -22.40
CA GLN A 167 15.66 28.59 -22.13
C GLN A 167 16.53 28.57 -23.38
N ASN A 168 16.51 27.50 -24.17
CA ASN A 168 17.26 27.42 -25.42
C ASN A 168 16.79 28.49 -26.40
N ALA A 169 15.47 28.63 -26.57
CA ALA A 169 14.87 29.63 -27.45
C ALA A 169 15.26 31.07 -27.10
N ARG A 170 15.66 31.34 -25.85
CA ARG A 170 16.08 32.66 -25.38
C ARG A 170 17.60 32.88 -25.42
N ARG A 171 18.41 31.82 -25.42
CA ARG A 171 19.89 31.90 -25.43
C ARG A 171 20.48 32.12 -26.82
N GLU A 172 19.72 31.81 -27.87
CA GLU A 172 20.15 31.91 -29.27
C GLU A 172 19.87 33.28 -29.92
N LEU A 173 19.64 34.32 -29.10
CA LEU A 173 19.55 35.73 -29.48
C LEU A 173 20.85 36.47 -29.20
#